data_AF-A0A964ZPE9-F1
#
_entry.id   AF-A0A964ZPE9-F1
#
_cell.length_a   1.000
_cell.length_b   1.000
_cell.length_c   1.000
_cell.angle_alpha   90.00
_cell.angle_beta   90.00
_cell.angle_gamma   90.00
#
_symmetry.space_group_name_H-M   'P 1'
#
loop_
_entity.id
_entity.type
_entity.pdbx_description
1 polymer ?
#
loop_
_entity_poly.entity_id
_entity_poly.type
_entity_poly.pdbx_seq_one_letter_code
_entity_poly.pdbx_strand_id
1 'polypeptide(L)' 'REKKLTNMRASGSDETEKLIPPKLLNLEQALEYCREDECVEVTPNTVRIRKVIFDQNERSRLTSKAKKANQ' A
#
# COMPACT_ATOMS: atom_id res chain seq x y z
N ARG A 1 13.11 -11.64 8.77
CA ARG A 1 14.06 -12.69 8.33
C ARG A 1 14.78 -12.16 7.11
N GLU A 2 15.95 -11.57 7.31
CA GLU A 2 16.80 -11.00 6.26
C GLU A 2 17.23 -12.10 5.27
N LYS A 3 17.00 -11.84 3.99
CA LYS A 3 17.77 -12.49 2.93
C LYS A 3 18.77 -11.48 2.41
N LYS A 4 19.97 -11.44 3.00
CA LYS A 4 21.13 -10.85 2.32
C LYS A 4 21.68 -11.90 1.37
N LEU A 5 21.30 -11.79 0.10
CA LEU A 5 21.97 -12.48 -1.00
C LEU A 5 23.04 -11.53 -1.53
N THR A 6 24.29 -11.83 -1.19
CA THR A 6 25.52 -11.14 -1.61
C THR A 6 25.79 -11.36 -3.09
N ASN A 7 24.96 -10.80 -3.98
CA ASN A 7 25.34 -10.61 -5.37
C ASN A 7 26.03 -9.25 -5.52
N MET A 8 27.25 -9.20 -4.99
CA MET A 8 28.22 -8.12 -5.18
C MET A 8 28.67 -8.14 -6.65
N ARG A 9 28.03 -7.34 -7.50
CA ARG A 9 28.64 -6.87 -8.76
C ARG A 9 29.10 -5.43 -8.54
N ALA A 10 30.42 -5.28 -8.44
CA ALA A 10 31.11 -4.02 -8.36
C ALA A 10 31.11 -3.32 -9.74
N SER A 11 30.51 -2.13 -9.81
CA SER A 11 30.90 -0.98 -10.66
C SER A 11 29.74 0.01 -10.75
N GLY A 12 29.69 1.01 -9.85
CA GLY A 12 28.64 2.06 -9.88
C GLY A 12 28.11 2.43 -8.50
N SER A 13 29.00 2.61 -7.53
CA SER A 13 28.66 2.88 -6.13
C SER A 13 28.29 4.34 -5.85
N ASP A 14 27.67 5.05 -6.79
CA ASP A 14 27.25 6.47 -6.61
C ASP A 14 25.99 6.85 -7.41
N GLU A 15 25.14 5.89 -7.78
CA GLU A 15 23.77 6.27 -8.20
C GLU A 15 22.92 6.50 -6.96
N THR A 16 22.73 7.78 -6.60
CA THR A 16 21.67 8.15 -5.67
C THR A 16 20.33 7.83 -6.33
N GLU A 17 19.58 6.88 -5.77
CA GLU A 17 18.23 6.56 -6.25
C GLU A 17 17.35 7.82 -6.20
N LYS A 18 16.89 8.29 -7.37
CA LYS A 18 15.97 9.42 -7.45
C LYS A 18 14.56 8.93 -7.16
N LEU A 19 14.03 9.30 -6.00
CA LEU A 19 12.63 9.05 -5.65
C LEU A 19 11.73 10.02 -6.44
N ILE A 20 10.75 9.46 -7.15
CA ILE A 20 9.69 10.25 -7.79
C ILE A 20 8.86 10.90 -6.67
N PRO A 21 8.48 12.19 -6.79
CA PRO A 21 7.69 12.86 -5.77
C PRO A 21 6.36 12.14 -5.55
N PRO A 22 5.89 12.04 -4.29
CA PRO A 22 4.64 11.38 -3.98
C PRO A 22 3.44 12.17 -4.53
N LYS A 23 2.39 11.44 -4.91
CA LYS A 23 1.11 12.06 -5.25
C LYS A 23 0.39 12.44 -3.95
N LEU A 24 0.26 13.74 -3.71
CA LEU A 24 -0.53 14.27 -2.60
C LEU A 24 -2.01 14.26 -3.00
N LEU A 25 -2.84 13.61 -2.18
CA LEU A 25 -4.28 13.59 -2.36
C LEU A 25 -4.93 14.54 -1.35
N ASN A 26 -5.86 15.36 -1.81
CA ASN A 26 -6.76 16.10 -0.93
C ASN A 26 -7.90 15.19 -0.43
N LEU A 27 -8.79 15.70 0.43
CA LEU A 27 -9.87 14.89 1.01
C LEU A 27 -10.83 14.33 -0.06
N GLU A 28 -11.25 15.16 -1.01
CA GLU A 28 -12.18 14.77 -2.07
C GLU A 28 -11.57 13.70 -2.98
N GLN A 29 -10.31 13.88 -3.39
CA GLN A 29 -9.55 12.91 -4.17
C GLN A 29 -9.32 11.61 -3.41
N ALA A 30 -9.11 11.68 -2.09
CA ALA A 30 -8.96 10.48 -1.27
C ALA A 30 -10.28 9.71 -1.15
N LEU A 31 -11.41 10.41 -1.06
CA LEU A 31 -12.74 9.79 -1.05
C LEU A 31 -13.07 9.14 -2.40
N GLU A 32 -12.75 9.79 -3.51
CA GLU A 32 -12.93 9.23 -4.85
C GLU A 32 -12.04 8.00 -5.09
N TYR A 33 -10.82 8.01 -4.53
CA TYR A 33 -9.89 6.91 -4.67
C TYR A 33 -10.23 5.68 -3.80
N CYS A 34 -10.92 5.88 -2.68
CA CYS A 34 -11.16 4.84 -1.68
C CYS A 34 -12.07 3.73 -2.21
N ARG A 35 -11.67 2.47 -1.99
CA ARG A 35 -12.47 1.28 -2.33
C ARG A 35 -13.33 0.79 -1.18
N GLU A 36 -14.20 -0.18 -1.45
CA GLU A 36 -15.12 -0.78 -0.47
C GLU A 36 -14.42 -1.44 0.74
N ASP A 37 -13.20 -1.95 0.56
CA ASP A 37 -12.42 -2.58 1.64
C ASP A 37 -11.41 -1.61 2.29
N GLU A 38 -11.51 -0.32 1.96
CA GLU A 38 -10.66 0.76 2.41
C GLU A 38 -11.48 1.84 3.14
N CYS A 39 -10.80 2.67 3.90
CA CYS A 39 -11.37 3.83 4.58
C CYS A 39 -10.41 5.02 4.52
N VAL A 40 -10.98 6.22 4.60
CA VAL A 40 -10.24 7.48 4.69
C VAL A 40 -10.15 7.88 6.15
N GLU A 41 -8.94 7.88 6.70
CA GLU A 41 -8.63 8.39 8.04
C GLU A 41 -8.38 9.90 7.95
N VAL A 42 -9.23 10.67 8.62
CA VAL A 42 -9.14 12.14 8.65
C VAL A 42 -8.65 12.59 10.02
N THR A 43 -7.59 13.40 10.02
CA THR A 43 -7.07 14.12 11.18
C THR A 43 -7.00 15.60 10.83
N PRO A 44 -6.90 16.52 11.81
CA PRO A 44 -6.87 17.96 11.52
C PRO A 44 -5.73 18.38 10.57
N ASN A 45 -4.63 17.63 10.55
CA ASN A 45 -3.43 17.98 9.78
C ASN A 45 -3.23 17.09 8.54
N THR A 46 -3.86 15.91 8.48
CA THR A 46 -3.56 14.92 7.44
C THR A 46 -4.76 14.06 7.09
N VAL A 47 -4.83 13.64 5.82
CA VAL A 47 -5.77 12.66 5.31
C VAL A 47 -4.98 11.46 4.78
N ARG A 48 -5.39 10.24 5.14
CA ARG A 48 -4.74 8.99 4.70
C ARG A 48 -5.77 7.96 4.29
N ILE A 49 -5.42 7.16 3.28
CA ILE A 49 -6.21 5.97 2.90
C ILE A 49 -5.62 4.75 3.60
N ARG A 50 -6.49 3.88 4.08
CA ARG A 50 -6.13 2.73 4.90
C ARG A 50 -7.09 1.57 4.63
N LYS A 51 -6.64 0.33 4.82
CA LYS A 51 -7.53 -0.83 4.76
C LYS A 51 -8.38 -0.92 6.01
N VAL A 52 -9.65 -1.29 5.86
CA VAL A 52 -10.55 -1.54 7.00
C VAL A 52 -10.01 -2.68 7.86
N ILE A 53 -9.49 -3.73 7.21
CA ILE A 53 -8.85 -4.86 7.87
C ILE A 53 -7.33 -4.75 7.68
N PHE A 54 -6.61 -4.57 8.78
CA PHE A 54 -5.17 -4.42 8.74
C PHE A 54 -4.44 -5.73 8.43
N ASP A 55 -4.88 -6.83 9.04
CA ASP A 55 -4.22 -8.14 8.87
C ASP A 55 -4.34 -8.60 7.41
N GLN A 56 -3.19 -8.85 6.80
CA GLN A 56 -3.09 -9.34 5.43
C GLN A 56 -3.68 -10.73 5.29
N ASN A 57 -3.51 -11.60 6.29
CA ASN A 57 -4.01 -12.98 6.23
C ASN A 57 -5.53 -13.01 6.28
N GLU A 58 -6.12 -12.25 7.19
CA GLU A 58 -7.56 -12.08 7.28
C GLU A 58 -8.16 -11.53 5.97
N ARG A 59 -7.55 -10.49 5.37
CA ARG A 59 -7.98 -9.97 4.06
C ARG A 59 -7.95 -11.04 2.98
N SER A 60 -6.85 -11.78 2.85
CA SER A 60 -6.72 -12.84 1.84
C SER A 60 -7.80 -13.93 2.00
N ARG A 61 -8.14 -14.30 3.24
CA ARG A 61 -9.22 -15.26 3.53
C ARG A 61 -10.58 -14.71 3.11
N LEU A 62 -10.89 -13.45 3.42
CA LEU A 62 -12.16 -12.82 3.05
C LEU A 62 -12.32 -12.69 1.54
N THR A 63 -11.29 -12.23 0.83
CA THR A 63 -11.30 -12.18 -0.64
C THR A 63 -11.50 -13.55 -1.25
N SER A 64 -10.84 -14.59 -0.72
CA SER A 64 -10.99 -15.97 -1.19
C SER A 64 -12.40 -16.52 -0.94
N LYS A 65 -13.01 -16.20 0.20
CA LYS A 65 -14.38 -16.59 0.54
C LYS A 65 -15.40 -15.91 -0.36
N ALA A 66 -15.26 -14.59 -0.59
CA ALA A 66 -16.13 -13.83 -1.50
C ALA A 66 -16.06 -14.37 -2.94
N LYS A 67 -14.86 -14.72 -3.42
CA LYS A 67 -14.68 -15.31 -4.75
C LYS A 67 -15.42 -16.66 -4.90
N LYS A 68 -15.39 -17.51 -3.87
CA LYS A 68 -16.09 -18.81 -3.87
C LYS A 68 -17.61 -18.66 -3.79
N ALA A 69 -18.12 -17.62 -3.13
CA ALA A 69 -19.56 -17.38 -3.03
C ALA A 69 -20.16 -16.85 -4.34
N ASN A 70 -19.33 -16.19 -5.16
CA ASN A 70 -19.71 -15.66 -6.47
C ASN A 70 -19.42 -16.63 -7.64
N GLN A 71 -18.94 -17.84 -7.35
CA GLN A 71 -18.82 -18.96 -8.29
C GLN A 71 -20.05 -19.86 -8.18
#